data_AF-A0A839YL15-F1
#
_entry.id   AF-A0A839YL15-F1
#
_cell.length_a   1.000
_cell.length_b   1.000
_cell.length_c   1.000
_cell.angle_alpha   90.00
_cell.angle_beta   90.00
_cell.angle_gamma   90.00
#
_symmetry.space_group_name_H-M   'P 1'
#
loop_
_entity.id
_entity.type
_entity.pdbx_description
1 polymer ?
#
loop_
_entity_poly.entity_id
_entity_poly.type
_entity_poly.pdbx_seq_one_letter_code
_entity_poly.pdbx_strand_id
1 'polypeptide(L)'
;MGIDTLSIAKDLRAAALPQDQAEAIAAAIGRAMSEGAATRADLDRLGERIDARFEQEAARIEARFEQEAVRIEARFDREAARVDGRFAQVDARFDQIEARLEEADVKVDARFAQVATDLRLVEERMTARIEAAKTQLLTWLVGAIFTATGVLIAVLKL
;
A
#
# COMPACT_ATOMS: atom_id res chain seq x y z
N MET A 1 37.16 38.80 39.57
CA MET A 1 37.70 38.80 40.95
C MET A 1 38.88 39.75 40.97
N GLY A 2 38.81 40.84 41.73
CA GLY A 2 39.98 41.70 41.93
C GLY A 2 40.82 41.11 43.04
N ILE A 3 42.10 40.84 42.79
CA ILE A 3 43.03 40.47 43.85
C ILE A 3 43.43 41.73 44.59
N ASP A 4 43.24 41.74 45.91
CA ASP A 4 43.67 42.82 46.77
C ASP A 4 45.19 42.74 47.00
N THR A 5 45.96 43.30 46.08
CA THR A 5 47.42 43.37 46.15
C THR A 5 47.90 44.19 47.37
N LEU A 6 47.06 45.09 47.88
CA LEU A 6 47.33 45.90 49.07
C LEU A 6 47.28 45.08 50.35
N SER A 7 46.32 44.15 50.46
CA SER A 7 46.27 43.18 51.55
C SER A 7 47.49 42.23 51.49
N ILE A 8 47.82 41.72 50.30
CA ILE A 8 48.97 40.81 50.12
C ILE A 8 50.30 41.48 50.49
N ALA A 9 50.50 42.74 50.09
CA ALA A 9 51.70 43.49 50.47
C ALA A 9 51.79 43.74 51.98
N LYS A 10 50.65 43.95 52.66
CA LYS A 10 50.60 44.08 54.14
C LYS A 10 51.04 42.79 54.82
N ASP A 11 50.53 41.65 54.38
CA ASP A 11 50.85 40.34 54.97
C ASP A 11 52.33 39.96 54.76
N LEU A 12 52.91 40.28 53.60
CA LEU A 12 54.33 40.04 53.31
C LEU A 12 55.26 40.92 54.17
N ARG A 13 54.87 42.16 54.48
CA ARG A 13 55.62 43.02 55.42
C ARG A 13 55.53 42.51 56.86
N ALA A 14 54.38 41.96 57.26
CA ALA A 14 54.24 41.32 58.57
C ALA A 14 55.15 40.09 58.72
N ALA A 15 55.54 39.47 57.61
CA ALA A 15 56.55 38.40 57.54
C ALA A 15 58.01 38.92 57.46
N ALA A 16 58.26 40.19 57.77
CA ALA A 16 59.57 40.84 57.79
C ALA A 16 60.27 41.00 56.42
N LEU A 17 59.54 40.94 55.30
CA LEU A 17 60.10 41.37 54.00
C LEU A 17 60.23 42.92 53.94
N PRO A 18 61.30 43.45 53.34
CA PRO A 18 61.42 44.88 53.03
C PRO A 18 60.23 45.38 52.20
N GLN A 19 59.81 46.62 52.44
CA GLN A 19 58.63 47.23 51.79
C GLN A 19 58.67 47.09 50.27
N ASP A 20 59.79 47.47 49.65
CA ASP A 20 59.97 47.42 48.20
C ASP A 20 59.82 46.01 47.63
N GLN A 21 60.25 44.99 48.38
CA GLN A 21 60.11 43.59 47.98
C GLN A 21 58.68 43.07 48.16
N ALA A 22 58.01 43.42 49.26
CA ALA A 22 56.62 43.04 49.51
C ALA A 22 55.67 43.62 48.45
N GLU A 23 55.88 44.88 48.06
CA GLU A 23 55.11 45.54 47.00
C GLU A 23 55.40 44.94 45.62
N ALA A 24 56.67 44.67 45.29
CA ALA A 24 57.03 44.03 44.03
C ALA A 24 56.45 42.62 43.87
N ILE A 25 56.45 41.82 44.95
CA ILE A 25 55.88 40.46 44.96
C ILE A 25 54.35 40.53 44.84
N ALA A 26 53.68 41.39 45.61
CA ALA A 26 52.22 41.56 45.51
C ALA A 26 51.79 42.03 44.11
N ALA A 27 52.55 42.93 43.48
CA ALA A 27 52.31 43.37 42.11
C ALA A 27 52.59 42.27 41.08
N ALA A 28 53.60 41.43 41.29
CA ALA A 28 53.88 40.28 40.43
C ALA A 28 52.74 39.24 40.50
N ILE A 29 52.24 38.94 41.71
CA ILE A 29 51.09 38.02 41.92
C ILE A 29 49.82 38.59 41.28
N GLY A 30 49.55 39.89 41.48
CA GLY A 30 48.39 40.55 40.87
C GLY A 30 48.41 40.51 39.34
N ARG A 31 49.59 40.73 38.73
CA ARG A 31 49.78 40.61 37.27
C ARG A 31 49.62 39.17 36.78
N ALA A 32 50.32 38.23 37.40
CA ALA A 32 50.28 36.82 37.02
C ALA A 32 48.86 36.24 37.05
N MET A 33 48.04 36.66 38.04
CA MET A 33 46.66 36.21 38.17
C MET A 33 45.69 36.95 37.23
N SER A 34 46.03 38.16 36.78
CA SER A 34 45.21 38.93 35.83
C SER A 34 45.51 38.54 34.37
N GLU A 35 46.72 38.08 34.06
CA GLU A 35 47.13 37.66 32.71
C GLU A 35 46.38 36.40 32.21
N GLY A 36 45.87 35.55 33.11
CA GLY A 36 45.11 34.35 32.77
C GLY A 36 43.59 34.47 32.91
N ALA A 37 43.08 35.59 33.41
CA ALA A 37 41.66 35.75 33.71
C ALA A 37 40.90 36.32 32.49
N ALA A 38 39.81 35.65 32.08
CA ALA A 38 38.90 36.19 31.08
C ALA A 38 38.28 37.50 31.58
N THR A 39 38.33 38.54 30.75
CA THR A 39 37.70 39.83 31.05
C THR A 39 36.20 39.77 30.78
N ARG A 40 35.45 40.75 31.29
CA ARG A 40 34.03 40.90 30.96
C ARG A 40 33.81 41.00 29.44
N ALA A 41 34.66 41.74 28.74
CA ALA A 41 34.60 41.86 27.29
C ALA A 41 34.83 40.52 26.58
N ASP A 42 35.68 39.64 27.12
CA ASP A 42 35.89 38.30 26.57
C ASP A 42 34.66 37.40 26.76
N LEU A 43 33.99 37.54 27.90
CA LEU A 43 32.73 36.84 28.18
C LEU A 43 31.58 37.37 27.30
N ASP A 44 31.49 38.68 27.09
CA ASP A 44 30.47 39.30 26.22
C ASP A 44 30.65 38.81 24.77
N ARG A 45 31.89 38.82 24.24
CA ARG A 45 32.19 38.25 22.90
C ARG A 45 31.88 36.76 22.82
N LEU A 46 32.14 36.01 23.89
CA LEU A 46 31.79 34.59 23.95
C LEU A 46 30.26 34.41 23.91
N GLY A 47 29.51 35.25 24.62
CA GLY A 47 28.04 35.31 24.60
C GLY A 47 27.51 35.55 23.18
N GLU A 48 27.96 36.63 22.53
CA GLU A 48 27.57 36.94 21.15
C GLU A 48 27.87 35.79 20.17
N ARG A 49 29.03 35.14 20.33
CA ARG A 49 29.40 33.99 19.49
C ARG A 49 28.52 32.78 19.75
N ILE A 50 28.10 32.56 20.99
CA ILE A 50 27.19 31.48 21.37
C ILE A 50 25.80 31.76 20.82
N ASP A 51 25.29 32.98 20.98
CA ASP A 51 23.98 33.39 20.47
C ASP A 51 23.90 33.24 18.96
N ALA A 52 24.93 33.72 18.24
CA ALA A 52 25.02 33.55 16.78
C ALA A 52 25.05 32.07 16.35
N ARG A 53 25.68 31.19 17.14
CA ARG A 53 25.65 29.74 16.87
C ARG A 53 24.28 29.14 17.12
N PHE A 54 23.59 29.55 18.19
CA PHE A 54 22.25 29.08 18.48
C PHE A 54 21.26 29.51 17.41
N GLU A 55 21.31 30.76 16.95
CA GLU A 55 20.48 31.26 15.85
C GLU A 55 20.76 30.47 14.56
N GLN A 56 22.04 30.22 14.26
CA GLN A 56 22.42 29.41 13.09
C GLN A 56 21.89 27.98 13.18
N GLU A 57 22.00 27.34 14.35
CA GLU A 57 21.49 25.98 14.55
C GLU A 57 19.96 25.93 14.50
N ALA A 58 19.27 26.91 15.10
CA ALA A 58 17.82 27.03 15.02
C ALA A 58 17.34 27.15 13.57
N ALA A 59 17.95 28.05 12.79
CA ALA A 59 17.62 28.20 11.37
C ALA A 59 17.90 26.92 10.56
N ARG A 60 18.98 26.19 10.89
CA ARG A 60 19.30 24.92 10.24
C ARG A 60 18.29 23.83 10.58
N ILE A 61 17.81 23.78 11.82
CA ILE A 61 16.81 22.83 12.27
C ILE A 61 15.47 23.13 11.58
N GLU A 62 15.06 24.39 11.55
CA GLU A 62 13.83 24.82 10.87
C GLU A 62 13.83 24.41 9.39
N ALA A 63 14.91 24.73 8.66
CA ALA A 63 15.05 24.35 7.25
C ALA A 63 15.01 22.82 7.03
N ARG A 64 15.52 22.04 7.99
CA ARG A 64 15.43 20.57 7.93
C ARG A 64 14.01 20.08 8.16
N PHE A 65 13.29 20.66 9.12
CA PHE A 65 11.89 20.32 9.37
C PHE A 65 11.01 20.65 8.16
N GLU A 66 11.17 21.82 7.55
CA GLU A 66 10.46 22.18 6.31
C GLU A 66 10.76 21.19 5.19
N GLN A 67 12.04 20.83 4.99
CA GLN A 67 12.44 19.86 3.98
C GLN A 67 11.83 18.46 4.25
N GLU A 68 11.81 18.02 5.50
CA GLU A 68 11.21 16.74 5.88
C GLU A 68 9.69 16.77 5.72
N ALA A 69 9.02 17.86 6.06
CA ALA A 69 7.59 18.04 5.86
C ALA A 69 7.22 17.90 4.38
N VAL A 70 7.90 18.62 3.49
CA VAL A 70 7.70 18.51 2.03
C VAL A 70 7.98 17.10 1.54
N ARG A 71 9.02 16.43 2.06
CA ARG A 71 9.34 15.06 1.68
C ARG A 71 8.28 14.06 2.11
N ILE A 72 7.68 14.26 3.28
CA ILE A 72 6.60 13.43 3.82
C ILE A 72 5.35 13.63 2.98
N GLU A 73 4.97 14.88 2.70
CA GLU A 73 3.83 15.22 1.84
C GLU A 73 3.96 14.58 0.45
N ALA A 74 5.11 14.74 -0.21
CA ALA A 74 5.38 14.11 -1.50
C ALA A 74 5.35 12.57 -1.45
N ARG A 75 5.66 11.95 -0.30
CA ARG A 75 5.51 10.49 -0.12
C ARG A 75 4.04 10.09 0.02
N PHE A 76 3.26 10.87 0.76
CA PHE A 76 1.82 10.64 0.89
C PHE A 76 1.12 10.75 -0.47
N ASP A 77 1.41 11.78 -1.25
CA ASP A 77 0.82 11.96 -2.59
C ASP A 77 1.15 10.79 -3.53
N ARG A 78 2.39 10.30 -3.50
CA ARG A 78 2.79 9.15 -4.30
C ARG A 78 2.06 7.87 -3.89
N GLU A 79 1.90 7.64 -2.59
CA GLU A 79 1.21 6.44 -2.11
C GLU A 79 -0.30 6.55 -2.38
N ALA A 80 -0.89 7.73 -2.24
CA ALA A 80 -2.29 7.99 -2.62
C ALA A 80 -2.51 7.70 -4.11
N ALA A 81 -1.69 8.27 -5.00
CA ALA A 81 -1.78 8.00 -6.43
C ALA A 81 -1.58 6.51 -6.78
N ARG A 82 -0.72 5.80 -6.04
CA ARG A 82 -0.53 4.36 -6.20
C ARG A 82 -1.77 3.58 -5.78
N VAL A 83 -2.42 3.96 -4.68
CA VAL A 83 -3.66 3.35 -4.21
C VAL A 83 -4.78 3.58 -5.22
N ASP A 84 -4.96 4.80 -5.71
CA ASP A 84 -5.95 5.14 -6.74
C ASP A 84 -5.72 4.31 -8.02
N GLY A 85 -4.46 4.18 -8.46
CA GLY A 85 -4.12 3.33 -9.61
C GLY A 85 -4.45 1.85 -9.41
N ARG A 86 -4.35 1.34 -8.18
CA ARG A 86 -4.77 -0.04 -7.85
C ARG A 86 -6.28 -0.20 -7.85
N PHE A 87 -7.02 0.78 -7.34
CA PHE A 87 -8.49 0.76 -7.40
C PHE A 87 -8.99 0.80 -8.85
N ALA A 88 -8.44 1.69 -9.68
CA ALA A 88 -8.79 1.73 -11.11
C ALA A 88 -8.50 0.40 -11.83
N GLN A 89 -7.40 -0.29 -11.48
CA GLN A 89 -7.13 -1.64 -12.01
C GLN A 89 -8.15 -2.68 -11.54
N VAL A 90 -8.62 -2.58 -10.31
CA VAL A 90 -9.66 -3.48 -9.77
C VAL A 90 -10.98 -3.24 -10.49
N ASP A 91 -11.38 -1.98 -10.67
CA ASP A 91 -12.61 -1.62 -11.40
C ASP A 91 -12.57 -2.18 -12.83
N ALA A 92 -11.47 -1.98 -13.56
CA ALA A 92 -11.31 -2.52 -14.92
C ALA A 92 -11.38 -4.07 -14.97
N ARG A 93 -10.95 -4.76 -13.90
CA ARG A 93 -11.10 -6.22 -13.80
C ARG A 93 -12.54 -6.64 -13.54
N PHE A 94 -13.28 -5.86 -12.75
CA PHE A 94 -14.71 -6.09 -12.53
C PHE A 94 -15.50 -5.91 -13.81
N ASP A 95 -15.25 -4.83 -14.56
CA ASP A 95 -15.87 -4.61 -15.88
C ASP A 95 -15.61 -5.79 -16.84
N GLN A 96 -14.38 -6.32 -16.83
CA GLN A 96 -14.03 -7.49 -17.64
C GLN A 96 -14.76 -8.77 -17.19
N ILE A 97 -14.97 -8.96 -15.89
CA ILE A 97 -15.72 -10.09 -15.35
C ILE A 97 -17.18 -9.97 -15.73
N GLU A 98 -17.78 -8.79 -15.59
CA GLU A 98 -19.16 -8.51 -15.97
C GLU A 98 -19.40 -8.82 -17.45
N ALA A 99 -18.55 -8.32 -18.34
CA ALA A 99 -18.63 -8.63 -19.77
C ALA A 99 -18.52 -10.13 -20.08
N ARG A 100 -17.67 -10.88 -19.34
CA ARG A 100 -17.55 -12.34 -19.49
C ARG A 100 -18.78 -13.09 -18.98
N LEU A 101 -19.42 -12.59 -17.93
CA LEU A 101 -20.66 -13.16 -17.40
C LEU A 101 -21.81 -12.93 -18.38
N GLU A 102 -21.94 -11.72 -18.94
CA GLU A 102 -22.93 -11.45 -19.99
C GLU A 102 -22.73 -12.36 -21.21
N GLU A 103 -21.48 -12.54 -21.66
CA GLU A 103 -21.17 -13.46 -22.77
C GLU A 103 -21.51 -14.91 -22.42
N ALA A 104 -21.26 -15.33 -21.16
CA ALA A 104 -21.60 -16.66 -20.69
C ALA A 104 -23.12 -16.89 -20.66
N ASP A 105 -23.89 -15.92 -20.17
CA ASP A 105 -25.36 -15.98 -20.13
C ASP A 105 -25.93 -16.13 -21.55
N VAL A 106 -25.47 -15.32 -22.50
CA VAL A 106 -25.89 -15.43 -23.91
C VAL A 106 -25.56 -16.80 -24.50
N LYS A 107 -24.38 -17.36 -24.20
CA LYS A 107 -23.99 -18.70 -24.66
C LYS A 107 -24.85 -19.79 -24.03
N VAL A 108 -25.18 -19.65 -22.75
CA VAL A 108 -26.03 -20.59 -22.02
C VAL A 108 -27.44 -20.58 -22.60
N ASP A 109 -28.02 -19.40 -22.83
CA ASP A 109 -29.34 -19.25 -23.47
C ASP A 109 -29.36 -19.88 -24.86
N ALA A 110 -28.33 -19.62 -25.68
CA ALA A 110 -28.22 -20.23 -27.00
C ALA A 110 -28.14 -21.76 -26.94
N ARG A 111 -27.40 -22.32 -25.98
CA ARG A 111 -27.31 -23.77 -25.76
C ARG A 111 -28.65 -24.36 -25.31
N PHE A 112 -29.37 -23.69 -24.41
CA PHE A 112 -30.70 -24.13 -24.00
C PHE A 112 -31.70 -24.11 -25.16
N ALA A 113 -31.69 -23.05 -25.98
CA ALA A 113 -32.53 -22.97 -27.18
C ALA A 113 -32.19 -24.08 -28.20
N GLN A 114 -30.90 -24.39 -28.37
CA GLN A 114 -30.47 -25.51 -29.20
C GLN A 114 -30.99 -26.85 -28.66
N VAL A 115 -30.82 -27.12 -27.36
CA VAL A 115 -31.30 -28.35 -26.72
C VAL A 115 -32.83 -28.48 -26.84
N ALA A 116 -33.58 -27.40 -26.66
CA ALA A 116 -35.03 -27.40 -26.85
C ALA A 116 -35.42 -27.77 -28.28
N THR A 117 -34.69 -27.25 -29.28
CA THR A 117 -34.90 -27.59 -30.69
C THR A 117 -34.59 -29.06 -30.98
N ASP A 118 -33.46 -29.55 -30.47
CA ASP A 118 -33.04 -30.94 -30.65
C ASP A 118 -34.04 -31.90 -30.00
N LEU A 119 -34.56 -31.57 -28.82
CA LEU A 119 -35.57 -32.37 -28.13
C LEU A 119 -36.87 -32.45 -28.93
N ARG A 120 -37.34 -31.32 -29.50
CA ARG A 120 -38.52 -31.28 -30.37
C ARG A 120 -38.35 -32.16 -31.61
N LEU A 121 -37.17 -32.14 -32.22
CA LEU A 121 -36.84 -32.99 -33.36
C LEU A 121 -36.82 -34.49 -32.97
N VAL A 122 -36.30 -34.81 -31.79
CA VAL A 122 -36.33 -36.18 -31.25
C VAL A 122 -37.76 -36.65 -31.05
N GLU A 123 -38.63 -35.82 -30.47
CA GLU A 123 -40.05 -36.11 -30.26
C GLU A 123 -40.79 -36.36 -31.58
N GLU A 124 -40.59 -35.50 -32.58
CA GLU A 124 -41.18 -35.66 -33.91
C GLU A 124 -40.72 -36.97 -34.57
N ARG A 125 -39.41 -37.29 -34.49
CA ARG A 125 -38.85 -38.55 -35.04
C ARG A 125 -39.38 -39.78 -34.32
N MET A 126 -39.52 -39.74 -33.00
CA MET A 126 -40.09 -40.85 -32.23
C MET A 126 -41.55 -41.07 -32.61
N THR A 127 -42.34 -40.00 -32.71
CA THR A 127 -43.74 -40.06 -33.12
C THR A 127 -43.88 -40.68 -34.51
N ALA A 128 -43.08 -40.22 -35.48
CA ALA A 128 -43.08 -40.78 -36.83
C ALA A 128 -42.68 -42.27 -36.86
N ARG A 129 -41.66 -42.67 -36.07
CA ARG A 129 -41.25 -44.09 -35.96
C ARG A 129 -42.35 -44.95 -35.33
N ILE A 130 -43.04 -44.45 -34.31
CA ILE A 130 -44.16 -45.15 -33.68
C ILE A 130 -45.30 -45.35 -34.68
N GLU A 131 -45.69 -44.32 -35.43
CA GLU A 131 -46.75 -44.44 -36.43
C GLU A 131 -46.37 -45.36 -37.60
N ALA A 132 -45.11 -45.32 -38.04
CA ALA A 132 -44.59 -46.26 -39.03
C ALA A 132 -44.65 -47.71 -38.52
N ALA A 133 -44.22 -47.94 -37.26
CA ALA A 133 -44.28 -49.26 -36.63
C ALA A 133 -45.73 -49.77 -36.48
N LYS A 134 -46.67 -48.91 -36.06
CA LYS A 134 -48.10 -49.25 -36.00
C LYS A 134 -48.64 -49.65 -37.37
N THR A 135 -48.35 -48.86 -38.40
CA THR A 135 -48.80 -49.13 -39.78
C THR A 135 -48.23 -50.44 -40.31
N GLN A 136 -46.96 -50.70 -40.05
CA GLN A 136 -46.30 -51.96 -40.42
C GLN A 136 -46.96 -53.15 -39.70
N LEU A 137 -47.20 -53.04 -38.39
CA LEU A 137 -47.89 -54.09 -37.62
C LEU A 137 -49.30 -54.35 -38.14
N LEU A 138 -50.08 -53.31 -38.45
CA LEU A 138 -51.41 -53.46 -39.04
C LEU A 138 -51.36 -54.17 -40.39
N THR A 139 -50.41 -53.78 -41.25
CA THR A 139 -50.20 -54.45 -42.54
C THR A 139 -49.90 -55.94 -42.36
N TRP A 140 -49.02 -56.28 -41.42
CA TRP A 140 -48.70 -57.68 -41.08
C TRP A 140 -49.91 -58.45 -40.54
N LEU A 141 -50.69 -57.85 -39.62
CA LEU A 141 -51.88 -58.49 -39.03
C LEU A 141 -52.96 -58.76 -40.09
N VAL A 142 -53.22 -57.81 -40.98
CA VAL A 142 -54.19 -57.98 -42.07
C VAL A 142 -53.74 -59.13 -42.99
N GLY A 143 -52.47 -59.15 -43.39
CA GLY A 143 -51.91 -60.25 -44.20
C GLY A 143 -52.00 -61.62 -43.52
N ALA A 144 -51.77 -61.68 -42.20
CA ALA A 144 -51.90 -62.90 -41.41
C ALA A 144 -53.34 -63.42 -41.37
N ILE A 145 -54.33 -62.52 -41.18
CA ILE A 145 -55.77 -62.89 -41.19
C ILE A 145 -56.19 -63.45 -42.54
N PHE A 146 -55.79 -62.81 -43.65
CA PHE A 146 -56.08 -63.32 -45.00
C PHE A 146 -55.48 -64.70 -45.24
N THR A 147 -54.22 -64.90 -44.83
CA THR A 147 -53.54 -66.20 -44.94
C THR A 147 -54.25 -67.28 -44.11
N ALA A 148 -54.57 -67.00 -42.85
CA ALA A 148 -55.28 -67.93 -41.97
C ALA A 148 -56.66 -68.31 -42.51
N THR A 149 -57.41 -67.34 -43.03
CA THR A 149 -58.74 -67.57 -43.63
C THR A 149 -58.63 -68.44 -44.89
N GLY A 150 -57.63 -68.19 -45.75
CA GLY A 150 -57.37 -68.99 -46.93
C GLY A 150 -57.06 -70.45 -46.60
N VAL A 151 -56.23 -70.69 -45.58
CA VAL A 151 -55.92 -72.04 -45.07
C VAL A 151 -57.18 -72.74 -44.57
N LEU A 152 -58.02 -72.06 -43.79
CA LEU A 152 -59.26 -72.62 -43.25
C LEU A 152 -60.25 -73.04 -44.35
N ILE A 153 -60.42 -72.21 -45.39
CA ILE A 153 -61.27 -72.55 -46.55
C ILE A 153 -60.71 -73.75 -47.32
N ALA A 154 -59.39 -73.85 -47.48
CA ALA A 154 -58.77 -74.98 -48.17
C ALA A 154 -58.99 -76.29 -47.41
N VAL A 155 -58.87 -76.28 -46.07
CA VAL A 155 -59.13 -77.45 -45.21
C VAL A 155 -60.59 -77.89 -45.27
N LEU A 156 -61.56 -76.95 -45.32
CA LEU A 156 -62.99 -77.28 -45.42
C LEU A 156 -63.42 -77.86 -46.79
N LYS A 157 -62.59 -77.71 -47.83
CA LYS A 157 -62.86 -78.23 -49.18
C LYS A 157 -62.21 -79.61 -49.46
N LEU A 158 -61.39 -80.11 -48.53
CA LEU A 158 -60.83 -81.46 -48.53
C LEU A 158 -61.78 -82.43 -47.83
#